data_AF-A0A2G9U7H4-F1
#
_entry.id   AF-A0A2G9U7H4-F1
#
_cell.length_a   1.000
_cell.length_b   1.000
_cell.length_c   1.000
_cell.angle_alpha   90.00
_cell.angle_beta   90.00
_cell.angle_gamma   90.00
#
_symmetry.space_group_name_H-M   'P 1'
#
loop_
_entity.id
_entity.type
_entity.pdbx_description
1 polymer ?
#
loop_
_entity_poly.entity_id
_entity_poly.type
_entity_poly.pdbx_seq_one_letter_code
_entity_poly.pdbx_strand_id
1 'polypeptide(L)' 'MLAHLPMFAHPNPKKVLIIGGGDGGILREVLKHAEVEHVTMCEIDRVVIDASKRYVHACNLLLFQDNFHLRALV' A
#
# COMPACT_ATOMS: atom_id res chain seq x y z
N MET A 1 0.81 11.11 -6.89
CA MET A 1 0.85 12.41 -6.16
C MET A 1 0.66 12.22 -4.65
N LEU A 2 -0.41 11.56 -4.20
CA LEU A 2 -0.75 11.39 -2.77
C LEU A 2 0.36 10.74 -1.92
N ALA A 3 1.08 9.74 -2.45
CA ALA A 3 2.17 9.09 -1.73
C ALA A 3 3.45 9.95 -1.65
N HIS A 4 3.85 10.61 -2.75
CA HIS A 4 5.18 11.23 -2.81
C HIS A 4 5.32 12.52 -2.01
N LEU A 5 4.26 13.31 -1.85
CA LEU A 5 4.30 14.54 -1.06
C LEU A 5 4.75 14.29 0.40
N PRO A 6 4.10 13.41 1.19
CA PRO A 6 4.54 13.14 2.55
C PRO A 6 5.89 12.42 2.59
N MET A 7 6.18 11.55 1.61
CA MET A 7 7.43 10.79 1.58
C MET A 7 8.66 11.68 1.30
N PHE A 8 8.53 12.71 0.48
CA PHE A 8 9.61 13.69 0.25
C PHE A 8 9.72 14.74 1.36
N ALA A 9 8.63 15.02 2.08
CA ALA A 9 8.65 15.96 3.20
C ALA A 9 9.31 15.35 4.46
N HIS A 10 9.19 14.04 4.66
CA HIS A 10 9.76 13.35 5.80
C HIS A 10 11.23 12.98 5.53
N PRO A 11 12.18 13.29 6.43
CA PRO A 11 13.61 13.12 6.15
C PRO A 11 14.07 11.66 6.05
N ASN A 12 13.36 10.70 6.65
CA ASN A 12 13.69 9.27 6.58
C ASN A 12 12.45 8.37 6.87
N PRO A 13 11.52 8.21 5.91
CA PRO A 13 10.22 7.55 6.14
C PRO A 13 10.32 6.01 6.14
N LYS A 14 10.73 5.44 7.28
CA LYS A 14 10.94 3.99 7.42
C LYS A 14 9.66 3.17 7.59
N LYS A 15 8.64 3.74 8.23
CA LYS A 15 7.38 3.04 8.57
C LYS A 15 6.20 3.84 8.06
N VAL A 16 5.35 3.21 7.25
CA VAL A 16 4.22 3.88 6.60
C VAL A 16 2.92 3.15 6.93
N LEU A 17 1.91 3.91 7.35
CA LEU A 17 0.55 3.45 7.51
C LEU A 17 -0.31 4.04 6.38
N ILE A 18 -1.00 3.16 5.65
CA ILE A 18 -1.98 3.53 4.63
C ILE A 18 -3.35 3.14 5.19
N ILE A 19 -4.27 4.09 5.23
CA ILE A 19 -5.67 3.86 5.61
C ILE A 19 -6.50 3.90 4.31
N GLY A 20 -7.19 2.81 4.01
CA GLY A 20 -7.82 2.54 2.72
C GLY A 20 -6.80 2.06 1.67
N GLY A 21 -7.07 2.35 0.39
CA GLY A 21 -6.17 2.01 -0.70
C GLY A 21 -6.22 0.53 -1.09
N GLY A 22 -7.37 -0.14 -0.92
CA GLY A 22 -7.57 -1.55 -1.27
C GLY A 22 -7.25 -1.93 -2.73
N ASP A 23 -7.05 -0.96 -3.63
CA ASP A 23 -6.57 -1.16 -4.99
C ASP A 23 -5.05 -1.39 -5.11
N GLY A 24 -4.29 -1.06 -4.06
CA GLY A 24 -2.83 -1.16 -4.01
C GLY A 24 -2.09 0.00 -4.69
N GLY A 25 -2.79 1.01 -5.21
CA GLY A 25 -2.17 2.11 -5.97
C GLY A 25 -1.21 2.94 -5.11
N ILE A 26 -1.63 3.31 -3.90
CA ILE A 26 -0.78 4.06 -2.96
C ILE A 26 0.39 3.22 -2.46
N LEU A 27 0.13 1.95 -2.14
CA LEU A 27 1.18 1.00 -1.71
C LEU A 27 2.29 0.91 -2.77
N ARG A 28 1.93 0.81 -4.05
CA ARG A 28 2.89 0.80 -5.15
C ARG A 28 3.80 2.02 -5.18
N GLU A 29 3.24 3.20 -4.94
CA GLU A 29 4.01 4.46 -4.97
C GLU A 29 4.87 4.64 -3.72
N VAL A 30 4.42 4.16 -2.55
CA VAL A 30 5.20 4.14 -1.31
C VAL A 30 6.43 3.23 -1.45
N LEU A 31 6.27 2.05 -2.06
CA LEU A 31 7.37 1.08 -2.24
C LEU A 31 8.44 1.52 -3.24
N LYS A 32 8.28 2.66 -3.92
CA LYS A 32 9.34 3.26 -4.74
C LYS A 32 10.40 3.99 -3.90
N HIS A 33 10.14 4.25 -2.62
CA HIS A 33 11.07 4.91 -1.70
C HIS A 33 11.90 3.86 -0.97
N ALA A 34 13.22 3.86 -1.19
CA ALA A 34 14.13 2.83 -0.71
C ALA A 34 14.32 2.83 0.82
N GLU A 35 13.98 3.94 1.47
CA GLU A 35 14.05 4.15 2.92
C GLU A 35 12.95 3.37 3.67
N VAL A 36 11.91 2.92 2.97
CA VAL A 36 10.77 2.23 3.57
C VAL A 36 11.17 0.82 3.97
N GLU A 37 11.08 0.53 5.26
CA GLU A 37 11.34 -0.78 5.85
C GLU A 37 10.04 -1.55 6.14
N HIS A 38 8.93 -0.84 6.40
CA HIS A 38 7.65 -1.46 6.75
C HIS A 38 6.46 -0.63 6.26
N VAL A 39 5.49 -1.31 5.64
CA VAL A 39 4.21 -0.71 5.26
C VAL A 39 3.07 -1.53 5.84
N THR A 40 2.16 -0.87 6.55
CA THR A 40 0.86 -1.43 6.94
C THR A 40 -0.22 -0.76 6.10
N MET A 41 -1.08 -1.55 5.46
CA MET A 41 -2.26 -1.05 4.77
C MET A 41 -3.51 -1.63 5.43
N CYS A 42 -4.39 -0.74 5.89
CA CYS A 42 -5.63 -1.08 6.57
C CYS A 42 -6.81 -0.71 5.69
N GLU A 43 -7.46 -1.72 5.11
CA GLU A 43 -8.71 -1.57 4.34
C GLU A 43 -9.83 -2.27 5.11
N ILE A 44 -10.97 -1.60 5.26
CA ILE A 44 -12.11 -2.09 6.03
C ILE A 44 -12.89 -3.15 5.26
N ASP A 45 -12.96 -3.01 3.93
CA ASP A 45 -13.76 -3.89 3.10
C ASP A 45 -12.91 -4.90 2.34
N ARG A 46 -12.98 -6.17 2.75
CA ARG A 46 -12.32 -7.28 2.08
C ARG A 46 -12.80 -7.46 0.64
N VAL A 47 -14.06 -7.13 0.33
CA VAL A 47 -14.59 -7.20 -1.04
C VAL A 47 -13.84 -6.25 -1.96
N VAL A 48 -13.43 -5.07 -1.48
CA VAL A 48 -12.62 -4.12 -2.27
C VAL A 48 -11.26 -4.71 -2.62
N ILE A 49 -10.61 -5.37 -1.66
CA ILE A 49 -9.31 -6.04 -1.88
C ILE A 49 -9.46 -7.17 -2.91
N ASP A 50 -10.48 -8.01 -2.75
CA ASP A 50 -10.70 -9.17 -3.62
C ASP A 50 -11.11 -8.76 -5.04
N ALA A 51 -12.00 -7.77 -5.16
CA ALA A 51 -12.36 -7.17 -6.45
C ALA A 51 -11.16 -6.53 -7.11
N SER A 52 -10.33 -5.79 -6.36
CA SER A 52 -9.12 -5.18 -6.89
C SER A 52 -8.18 -6.23 -7.44
N LYS A 53 -7.88 -7.30 -6.67
CA LYS A 53 -7.06 -8.44 -7.12
C LYS A 53 -7.59 -9.09 -8.39
N ARG A 54 -8.91 -9.15 -8.56
CA ARG A 54 -9.57 -9.82 -9.70
C ARG A 54 -9.71 -8.94 -10.94
N TYR A 55 -9.84 -7.63 -10.79
CA TYR A 55 -10.23 -6.74 -11.90
C TYR A 55 -9.22 -5.61 -12.18
N VAL A 56 -8.34 -5.27 -11.23
CA VAL A 56 -7.44 -4.10 -11.30
C VAL A 56 -5.96 -4.53 -11.34
N HIS A 57 -5.65 -5.49 -12.22
CA HIS A 57 -4.35 -6.15 -12.31
C HIS A 57 -3.15 -5.20 -12.49
N ALA A 58 -3.33 -4.10 -13.23
CA ALA A 58 -2.27 -3.13 -13.51
C ALA A 58 -1.78 -2.37 -12.25
N CYS A 59 -2.61 -2.32 -11.19
CA CYS A 59 -2.23 -1.65 -9.94
C CYS A 59 -1.63 -2.60 -8.89
N ASN A 60 -1.79 -3.91 -9.01
CA ASN A 60 -1.59 -4.82 -7.87
C ASN A 60 -0.81 -6.13 -8.14
N LEU A 61 -0.27 -6.31 -9.35
CA LEU A 61 0.21 -7.61 -9.87
C LEU A 61 1.20 -8.38 -8.96
N LEU A 62 1.90 -7.73 -8.02
CA LEU A 62 2.87 -8.37 -7.12
C LEU A 62 2.84 -7.82 -5.66
N LEU A 63 1.90 -6.94 -5.31
CA LEU A 63 1.95 -6.18 -4.04
C LEU A 63 1.35 -6.90 -2.83
N PHE A 64 0.55 -7.93 -3.07
CA PHE A 64 -0.15 -8.68 -2.03
C PHE A 64 0.57 -10.00 -1.64
N GLN A 65 1.84 -10.18 -2.02
CA GLN A 65 2.64 -11.36 -1.69
C GLN A 65 3.41 -11.13 -0.38
N ASP A 66 2.91 -11.73 0.70
CA ASP A 66 3.46 -12.14 2.02
C ASP A 66 4.66 -11.46 2.72
N ASN A 67 5.34 -10.46 2.16
CA ASN A 67 6.48 -9.77 2.79
C ASN A 67 6.17 -8.37 3.33
N PHE A 68 4.95 -7.87 3.11
CA PHE A 68 4.48 -6.63 3.72
C PHE A 68 3.36 -6.99 4.68
N HIS A 69 3.40 -6.50 5.93
CA HIS A 69 2.40 -6.80 6.94
C HIS A 69 1.08 -6.09 6.60
N LEU A 70 0.42 -6.59 5.57
CA LEU A 70 -0.84 -6.11 5.03
C LEU A 70 -1.94 -6.64 5.94
N ARG A 71 -2.15 -5.93 7.05
CA ARG A 71 -3.22 -6.24 7.99
C ARG A 71 -4.51 -5.64 7.46
N ALA A 72 -5.26 -6.44 6.71
CA ALA A 72 -6.69 -6.21 6.56
C ALA A 72 -7.33 -6.32 7.95
N LEU A 73 -7.54 -5.18 8.61
CA LEU A 73 -8.40 -5.07 9.77
C LEU A 73 -9.83 -5.20 9.26
N VAL A 74 -10.31 -6.45 9.19
CA VAL A 74 -11.76 -6.72 9.24
C VAL A 74 -12.23 -6.53 10.67
#